data_AF-A0AAN6RZ82-F1
#
_entry.id   AF-A0AAN6RZ82-F1
#
_cell.length_a   1.000
_cell.length_b   1.000
_cell.length_c   1.000
_cell.angle_alpha   90.00
_cell.angle_beta   90.00
_cell.angle_gamma   90.00
#
_symmetry.space_group_name_H-M   'P 1'
#
loop_
_entity.id
_entity.type
_entity.pdbx_description
1 polymer ?
#
loop_
_entity_poly.entity_id
_entity_poly.type
_entity_poly.pdbx_seq_one_letter_code
_entity_poly.pdbx_strand_id
1 'polypeptide(L)'
;MRAAILTTAIFALVTGALAGLNCKCQDSRGQFNDATEYCCGQDGGALGYYPGPNHQCANPANGIDSGAFDQCCRALGVDGSFCWA
;
A
#
# COMPACT_ATOMS: atom_id res chain seq x y z
N MET A 1 34.24 11.03 31.96
CA MET A 1 33.75 11.22 30.58
C MET A 1 33.18 9.88 30.12
N ARG A 2 31.85 9.74 30.04
CA ARG A 2 31.19 8.50 29.59
C ARG A 2 30.61 8.76 28.22
N ALA A 3 31.21 8.19 27.18
CA ALA A 3 30.70 8.25 25.83
C ALA A 3 29.48 7.32 25.73
N ALA A 4 28.32 7.89 25.39
CA ALA A 4 27.14 7.11 25.03
C ALA A 4 27.25 6.73 23.56
N ILE A 5 27.35 5.42 23.28
CA ILE A 5 27.37 4.88 21.92
C ILE A 5 25.92 4.92 21.40
N LEU A 6 25.63 5.83 20.46
CA LEU A 6 24.39 5.81 19.70
C LEU A 6 24.44 4.65 18.69
N THR A 7 23.70 3.58 18.97
CA THR A 7 23.51 2.47 18.04
C THR A 7 22.38 2.83 17.07
N THR A 8 22.72 3.39 15.92
CA THR A 8 21.74 3.66 14.85
C THR A 8 21.43 2.35 14.12
N ALA A 9 20.26 1.75 14.39
CA ALA A 9 19.76 0.62 13.61
C ALA A 9 19.18 1.15 12.29
N ILE A 10 19.91 0.97 11.18
CA ILE A 10 19.39 1.24 9.84
C ILE A 10 18.56 0.01 9.43
N PHE A 11 17.24 0.08 9.64
CA PHE A 11 16.30 -0.84 8.99
C PHE A 11 16.15 -0.42 7.53
N ALA A 12 16.99 -0.98 6.65
CA ALA A 12 16.72 -0.97 5.23
C ALA A 12 15.51 -1.90 4.99
N LEU A 13 14.29 -1.34 4.99
CA LEU A 13 13.14 -2.01 4.42
C LEU A 13 13.40 -2.14 2.92
N VAL A 14 13.79 -3.33 2.52
CA VAL A 14 13.83 -3.74 1.12
C VAL A 14 12.38 -3.72 0.64
N THR A 15 11.91 -2.58 0.09
CA THR A 15 10.61 -2.51 -0.57
C THR A 15 10.73 -3.20 -1.92
N GLY A 16 10.82 -4.53 -1.88
CA GLY A 16 10.40 -5.33 -3.02
C GLY A 16 8.90 -5.14 -3.14
N ALA A 17 8.47 -4.10 -3.85
CA ALA A 17 7.09 -3.95 -4.29
C ALA A 17 6.83 -5.06 -5.32
N LEU A 18 6.61 -6.28 -4.84
CA LEU A 18 5.92 -7.27 -5.64
C LEU A 18 4.47 -6.82 -5.72
N ALA A 19 3.99 -6.70 -6.95
CA ALA A 19 2.64 -6.28 -7.24
C ALA A 19 1.63 -7.18 -6.53
N GLY A 20 0.66 -6.55 -5.87
CA GLY A 20 -0.54 -7.24 -5.42
C GLY A 20 -1.49 -7.33 -6.61
N LEU A 21 -2.12 -8.48 -6.83
CA LEU A 21 -3.30 -8.55 -7.71
C LEU A 21 -4.44 -7.71 -7.13
N ASN A 22 -4.41 -7.52 -5.82
CA ASN A 22 -5.42 -6.88 -5.03
C ASN A 22 -4.75 -5.95 -4.01
N CYS A 23 -5.23 -4.71 -3.86
CA CYS A 23 -4.76 -3.78 -2.82
C CYS A 23 -5.91 -3.00 -2.20
N LYS A 24 -5.79 -2.71 -0.92
CA LYS A 24 -6.81 -1.96 -0.16
C LYS A 24 -6.18 -1.04 0.88
N CYS A 25 -6.64 0.21 0.95
CA CYS A 25 -6.26 1.10 2.04
C CYS A 25 -6.93 0.62 3.32
N GLN A 26 -6.12 0.24 4.31
CA GLN A 26 -6.61 -0.32 5.56
C GLN A 26 -5.61 -0.07 6.68
N ASP A 27 -6.13 0.21 7.87
CA ASP A 27 -5.35 0.28 9.10
C ASP A 27 -6.11 -0.30 10.29
N SER A 28 -5.60 -0.07 11.50
CA SER A 28 -6.18 -0.55 12.76
C SER A 28 -7.61 -0.05 13.03
N ARG A 29 -8.04 1.04 12.39
CA ARG A 29 -9.39 1.62 12.49
C ARG A 29 -10.37 0.98 11.51
N GLY A 30 -9.89 0.27 10.49
CA GLY A 30 -10.71 -0.44 9.53
C GLY A 30 -10.29 -0.25 8.07
N GLN A 31 -11.23 -0.54 7.19
CA GLN A 31 -11.06 -0.50 5.72
C GLN A 31 -11.61 0.81 5.16
N PHE A 32 -10.84 1.45 4.28
CA PHE A 32 -11.18 2.77 3.73
C PHE A 32 -11.46 2.63 2.23
N ASN A 33 -12.71 2.34 1.89
CA ASN A 33 -13.15 2.08 0.52
C ASN A 33 -12.94 3.30 -0.39
N ASP A 34 -13.28 4.51 0.06
CA ASP A 34 -13.11 5.74 -0.74
C ASP A 34 -11.63 6.04 -1.02
N ALA A 35 -10.75 5.83 -0.02
CA ALA A 35 -9.31 5.95 -0.21
C ALA A 35 -8.77 4.88 -1.16
N THR A 36 -9.31 3.65 -1.07
CA THR A 36 -8.96 2.55 -1.96
C THR A 36 -9.35 2.86 -3.41
N GLU A 37 -10.55 3.40 -3.63
CA GLU A 37 -11.02 3.82 -4.96
C GLU A 37 -10.11 4.89 -5.55
N TYR A 38 -9.82 5.93 -4.77
CA TYR A 38 -8.93 7.01 -5.19
C TYR A 38 -7.54 6.48 -5.58
N CYS A 39 -6.92 5.67 -4.71
CA CYS A 39 -5.59 5.13 -4.95
C CYS A 39 -5.57 4.12 -6.10
N CYS A 40 -6.66 3.40 -6.34
CA CYS A 40 -6.80 2.54 -7.52
C CYS A 40 -6.82 3.35 -8.82
N GLY A 41 -7.39 4.55 -8.81
CA GLY A 41 -7.33 5.46 -9.97
C GLY A 41 -5.92 5.99 -10.27
N GLN A 42 -5.03 6.03 -9.28
CA GLN A 42 -3.65 6.48 -9.46
C GLN A 42 -2.71 5.32 -9.85
N ASP A 43 -2.90 4.16 -9.24
CA ASP A 43 -1.92 3.07 -9.27
C ASP A 43 -2.52 1.68 -9.57
N GLY A 44 -3.78 1.62 -10.03
CA GLY A 44 -4.38 0.36 -10.46
C GLY A 44 -3.69 -0.29 -11.66
N GLY A 45 -2.85 0.46 -12.38
CA GLY A 45 -2.28 0.05 -13.66
C GLY A 45 -3.31 0.00 -14.79
N ALA A 46 -2.88 -0.34 -16.00
CA ALA A 46 -3.73 -0.26 -17.20
C ALA A 46 -4.99 -1.16 -17.16
N LEU A 47 -4.96 -2.23 -16.36
CA LEU A 47 -6.08 -3.17 -16.16
C LEU A 47 -6.63 -3.12 -14.72
N GLY A 48 -6.24 -2.10 -13.95
CA GLY A 48 -6.77 -1.87 -12.62
C GLY A 48 -8.23 -1.49 -12.66
N TYR A 49 -9.01 -2.06 -11.76
CA TYR A 49 -10.40 -1.70 -11.59
C TYR A 49 -10.82 -1.73 -10.12
N TYR A 50 -11.84 -0.94 -9.85
CA TYR A 50 -12.52 -0.84 -8.57
C TYR A 50 -14.03 -0.68 -8.82
N PRO A 51 -14.92 -1.25 -7.99
CA PRO A 51 -14.61 -2.14 -6.88
C PRO A 51 -14.35 -3.59 -7.36
N GLY A 52 -13.35 -4.24 -6.77
CA GLY A 52 -13.24 -5.70 -6.77
C GLY A 52 -14.24 -6.36 -5.80
N PRO A 53 -14.26 -7.71 -5.73
CA PRO A 53 -15.22 -8.48 -4.92
C PRO A 53 -15.31 -8.11 -3.43
N ASN A 54 -14.24 -7.55 -2.86
CA ASN A 54 -14.10 -7.13 -1.47
C ASN A 54 -13.89 -5.61 -1.34
N HIS A 55 -14.31 -4.80 -2.32
CA HIS A 55 -14.00 -3.36 -2.40
C HIS A 55 -12.49 -3.09 -2.36
N GLN A 56 -11.70 -3.93 -3.02
CA GLN A 56 -10.29 -3.69 -3.26
C GLN A 56 -10.08 -3.07 -4.65
N CYS A 57 -8.93 -2.44 -4.84
CA CYS A 57 -8.37 -2.29 -6.17
C CYS A 57 -7.92 -3.66 -6.65
N ALA A 58 -8.33 -4.08 -7.84
CA ALA A 58 -7.93 -5.36 -8.43
C ALA A 58 -7.31 -5.15 -9.80
N ASN A 59 -6.27 -5.92 -10.13
CA ASN A 59 -5.67 -5.94 -11.46
C ASN A 59 -5.35 -7.40 -11.83
N PRO A 60 -5.99 -7.97 -12.85
CA PRO A 60 -5.82 -9.38 -13.21
C PRO A 60 -4.44 -9.69 -13.82
N ALA A 61 -3.68 -8.68 -14.24
CA ALA A 61 -2.35 -8.80 -14.81
C ALA A 61 -1.23 -8.47 -13.83
N ASN A 62 -1.52 -8.42 -12.52
CA ASN A 62 -0.54 -8.14 -11.48
C ASN A 62 0.18 -6.80 -11.68
N GLY A 63 -0.58 -5.77 -12.03
CA GLY A 63 -0.06 -4.45 -12.42
C GLY A 63 -0.18 -3.35 -11.36
N ILE A 64 -0.53 -3.66 -10.11
CA ILE A 64 -0.59 -2.66 -9.02
C ILE A 64 0.79 -2.56 -8.37
N ASP A 65 1.38 -1.38 -8.28
CA ASP A 65 2.62 -1.18 -7.51
C ASP A 65 2.25 -1.06 -6.02
N SER A 66 2.36 -2.17 -5.29
CA SER A 66 1.97 -2.20 -3.87
C SER A 66 2.67 -1.14 -3.00
N GLY A 67 3.89 -0.70 -3.38
CA GLY A 67 4.61 0.36 -2.71
C GLY A 67 4.06 1.75 -3.02
N ALA A 68 3.70 2.02 -4.27
CA ALA A 68 3.04 3.27 -4.67
C ALA A 68 1.61 3.34 -4.11
N PHE A 69 0.86 2.24 -4.14
CA PHE A 69 -0.45 2.13 -3.52
C PHE A 69 -0.42 2.41 -2.01
N ASP A 70 0.52 1.82 -1.26
CA ASP A 70 0.71 2.10 0.18
C ASP A 70 1.00 3.59 0.44
N GLN A 71 1.88 4.19 -0.36
CA GLN A 71 2.19 5.62 -0.27
C GLN A 71 0.95 6.51 -0.52
N CYS A 72 0.12 6.14 -1.50
CA CYS A 72 -1.14 6.84 -1.74
C CYS A 72 -2.07 6.76 -0.52
N CYS A 73 -2.24 5.58 0.09
CA CYS A 73 -3.06 5.43 1.30
C CYS A 73 -2.53 6.30 2.46
N ARG A 74 -1.20 6.35 2.65
CA ARG A 74 -0.55 7.19 3.66
C ARG A 74 -0.78 8.68 3.43
N ALA A 75 -0.72 9.12 2.18
CA ALA A 75 -0.99 10.52 1.83
C ALA A 75 -2.43 10.95 2.15
N LEU A 76 -3.38 10.00 2.18
CA LEU A 76 -4.78 10.23 2.56
C LEU A 76 -5.04 10.06 4.08
N GLY A 77 -4.00 9.79 4.88
CA GLY A 77 -4.12 9.66 6.33
C GLY A 77 -4.53 8.26 6.82
N VAL A 78 -4.38 7.23 5.98
CA VAL A 78 -4.48 5.81 6.37
C VAL A 78 -3.07 5.29 6.71
N ASP A 79 -2.92 4.46 7.74
CA ASP A 79 -1.58 4.02 8.16
C ASP A 79 -0.88 3.08 7.15
N GLY A 80 -1.55 2.68 6.07
CA GLY A 80 -0.96 1.92 4.97
C GLY A 80 -1.99 1.23 4.08
N SER A 81 -1.51 0.20 3.39
CA SER A 81 -2.33 -0.69 2.57
C SER A 81 -2.16 -2.16 2.95
N PHE A 82 -3.16 -2.96 2.60
CA PHE A 82 -3.08 -4.41 2.55
C PHE A 82 -3.17 -4.87 1.09
N CYS A 83 -2.11 -5.49 0.59
CA CYS A 83 -2.04 -6.03 -0.76
C CYS A 83 -1.85 -7.55 -0.75
N TRP A 84 -2.50 -8.26 -1.67
CA TRP A 84 -2.45 -9.72 -1.80
C TRP A 84 -2.58 -10.19 -3.25
N ALA A 85 -2.21 -11.44 -3.50
CA ALA A 85 -2.44 -12.14 -4.77
C ALA A 85 -3.81 -12.83 -4.74
#